data_AF-A0A2E0S9B5-F1
#
_entry.id   AF-A0A2E0S9B5-F1
#
_cell.length_a   1.000
_cell.length_b   1.000
_cell.length_c   1.000
_cell.angle_alpha   90.00
_cell.angle_beta   90.00
_cell.angle_gamma   90.00
#
_symmetry.space_group_name_H-M   'P 1'
#
loop_
_entity.id
_entity.type
_entity.pdbx_description
1 polymer ?
#
loop_
_entity_poly.entity_id
_entity_poly.type
_entity_poly.pdbx_seq_one_letter_code
_entity_poly.pdbx_strand_id
1 'polypeptide(L)'
;MNVHKKCVLAALTLASLCSAHLLAQQAPPAAPSLADRLQIDRYKVNQQRARDLTTDLLSILVDRQMQQLEDNRLTDLPLYEDLKSMRGRMGQLAKSKMPDVIELLVKADIAKPSERQELMAQVHSRMRGILRDLLRERERLRLRRQQAELIERIGEIVIQQKATLDNTLTLSTAQEQLVLSTIDSQKNVAVLVDAFGETLELVQDWTGELGKLATECKNVLEANEVKKLLEQAEAQLEATDFNDAAKTEKEVVTVLEGILLKIRRFEDPAWIDSDATEAAEDILTAQETLKEELETVDPDDDTKIDELVHAQNLIREKLQRLENLVANDENAAELIERAQEAAMEAREEIFEGEIEAAMDEQEEIIGTLAELQE
;
A
#
# COMPACT_ATOMS: atom_id res chain seq x y z
N MET A 1 -15.99 -97.02 5.79
CA MET A 1 -14.55 -96.71 5.61
C MET A 1 -14.31 -96.69 4.09
N ASN A 2 -13.74 -95.69 3.39
CA ASN A 2 -13.03 -94.44 3.73
C ASN A 2 -12.97 -93.52 2.46
N VAL A 3 -12.77 -92.19 2.46
CA VAL A 3 -12.85 -91.11 3.48
C VAL A 3 -12.73 -89.70 2.80
N HIS A 4 -13.20 -88.62 3.45
CA HIS A 4 -12.85 -87.17 3.26
C HIS A 4 -13.38 -86.27 2.11
N LYS A 5 -13.42 -84.96 2.48
CA LYS A 5 -13.39 -83.68 1.72
C LYS A 5 -14.60 -83.25 0.87
N LYS A 6 -15.28 -82.18 1.33
CA LYS A 6 -15.68 -81.01 0.51
C LYS A 6 -15.50 -79.72 1.32
N CYS A 7 -15.06 -78.65 0.66
CA CYS A 7 -14.69 -77.39 1.28
C CYS A 7 -15.83 -76.35 1.29
N VAL A 8 -15.80 -75.54 2.35
CA VAL A 8 -16.17 -74.12 2.50
C VAL A 8 -15.74 -73.26 1.28
N LEU A 9 -16.28 -72.08 0.92
CA LEU A 9 -17.52 -71.29 1.16
C LEU A 9 -17.25 -69.89 0.52
N ALA A 10 -18.29 -69.14 0.12
CA ALA A 10 -18.37 -67.65 0.07
C ALA A 10 -18.65 -66.92 -1.28
N ALA A 11 -19.40 -65.83 -1.11
CA ALA A 11 -19.47 -64.59 -1.91
C ALA A 11 -20.40 -64.47 -3.14
N LEU A 12 -21.59 -63.91 -2.87
CA LEU A 12 -22.22 -62.74 -3.52
C LEU A 12 -22.62 -62.78 -5.02
N THR A 13 -23.95 -62.76 -5.23
CA THR A 13 -24.65 -62.61 -6.50
C THR A 13 -25.00 -61.16 -6.85
N LEU A 14 -24.86 -60.82 -8.13
CA LEU A 14 -25.42 -59.64 -8.80
C LEU A 14 -26.93 -59.78 -9.13
N ALA A 15 -27.51 -58.68 -9.63
CA ALA A 15 -28.82 -58.44 -10.28
C ALA A 15 -29.80 -57.63 -9.40
N SER A 16 -30.20 -56.38 -9.68
CA SER A 16 -30.60 -55.70 -10.93
C SER A 16 -31.89 -56.28 -11.55
N LEU A 17 -32.99 -55.50 -11.54
CA LEU A 17 -33.99 -55.42 -12.61
C LEU A 17 -35.09 -54.35 -12.36
N CYS A 18 -35.45 -53.65 -13.45
CA CYS A 18 -36.73 -52.98 -13.75
C CYS A 18 -37.13 -51.64 -13.07
N SER A 19 -36.90 -50.57 -13.83
CA SER A 19 -37.50 -49.23 -13.72
C SER A 19 -38.93 -49.15 -14.29
N ALA A 20 -39.79 -48.32 -13.69
CA ALA A 20 -40.87 -47.59 -14.38
C ALA A 20 -41.34 -46.40 -13.54
N HIS A 21 -41.75 -45.30 -14.19
CA HIS A 21 -42.03 -44.00 -13.54
C HIS A 21 -43.42 -43.92 -12.86
N LEU A 22 -43.55 -43.06 -11.84
CA LEU A 22 -44.32 -41.82 -11.99
C LEU A 22 -44.03 -40.81 -10.85
N LEU A 23 -44.24 -39.52 -11.15
CA LEU A 23 -43.97 -38.36 -10.31
C LEU A 23 -44.53 -38.47 -8.87
N ALA A 24 -43.64 -38.50 -7.87
CA ALA A 24 -43.94 -37.99 -6.54
C ALA A 24 -43.50 -36.53 -6.47
N GLN A 25 -44.45 -35.61 -6.34
CA GLN A 25 -44.19 -34.17 -6.27
C GLN A 25 -43.27 -33.86 -5.08
N GLN A 26 -42.12 -33.22 -5.33
CA GLN A 26 -41.50 -32.40 -4.30
C GLN A 26 -42.48 -31.25 -4.00
N ALA A 27 -43.11 -31.30 -2.83
CA ALA A 27 -43.93 -30.19 -2.38
C ALA A 27 -43.06 -28.93 -2.34
N PRO A 28 -43.52 -27.78 -2.89
CA PRO A 28 -42.78 -26.53 -2.72
C PRO A 28 -42.61 -26.24 -1.22
N PRO A 29 -41.49 -25.63 -0.80
CA PRO A 29 -41.25 -25.33 0.61
C PRO A 29 -42.46 -24.57 1.17
N ALA A 30 -43.02 -25.10 2.27
CA ALA A 30 -44.28 -24.61 2.82
C ALA A 30 -44.18 -23.10 3.06
N ALA A 31 -45.10 -22.34 2.45
CA ALA A 31 -45.09 -20.89 2.57
C ALA A 31 -45.18 -20.50 4.05
N PRO A 32 -44.34 -19.56 4.55
CA PRO A 32 -44.26 -19.24 5.97
C PRO A 32 -45.64 -18.89 6.52
N SER A 33 -45.94 -19.38 7.73
CA SER A 33 -47.26 -19.23 8.34
C SER A 33 -47.55 -17.76 8.65
N LEU A 34 -48.82 -17.43 8.92
CA LEU A 34 -49.19 -16.06 9.31
C LEU A 34 -48.46 -15.60 10.58
N ALA A 35 -48.15 -16.51 11.50
CA ALA A 35 -47.36 -16.20 12.69
C ALA A 35 -45.89 -15.90 12.34
N ASP A 36 -45.28 -16.71 11.47
CA ASP A 36 -43.89 -16.51 11.02
C ASP A 36 -43.75 -15.19 10.26
N ARG A 37 -44.71 -14.85 9.39
CA ARG A 37 -44.73 -13.56 8.67
C ARG A 37 -44.80 -12.38 9.64
N LEU A 38 -45.69 -12.43 10.64
CA LEU A 38 -45.80 -11.38 11.66
C LEU A 38 -44.55 -11.25 12.53
N GLN A 39 -43.82 -12.34 12.80
CA GLN A 39 -42.53 -12.29 13.49
C GLN A 39 -41.43 -11.71 12.60
N ILE A 40 -41.35 -12.12 11.32
CA ILE A 40 -40.40 -11.60 10.34
C ILE A 40 -40.61 -10.10 10.11
N ASP A 41 -41.86 -9.65 10.03
CA ASP A 41 -42.18 -8.24 9.81
C ASP A 41 -41.87 -7.38 11.05
N ARG A 42 -42.14 -7.88 12.27
CA ARG A 42 -41.67 -7.25 13.52
C ARG A 42 -40.15 -7.17 13.58
N TYR A 43 -39.44 -8.24 13.20
CA TYR A 43 -37.98 -8.26 13.18
C TYR A 43 -37.41 -7.23 12.19
N LYS A 44 -37.97 -7.13 10.98
CA LYS A 44 -37.59 -6.10 9.99
C LYS A 44 -37.84 -4.67 10.49
N VAL A 45 -38.99 -4.41 11.13
CA VAL A 45 -39.31 -3.10 11.71
C VAL A 45 -38.35 -2.75 12.84
N ASN A 46 -38.02 -3.70 13.72
CA ASN A 46 -37.05 -3.49 14.79
C ASN A 46 -35.62 -3.27 14.25
N GLN A 47 -35.22 -4.00 13.20
CA GLN A 47 -33.93 -3.80 12.55
C GLN A 47 -33.84 -2.42 11.86
N GLN A 48 -34.92 -1.94 11.25
CA GLN A 48 -34.96 -0.60 10.66
C GLN A 48 -34.89 0.48 11.74
N ARG A 49 -35.71 0.38 12.80
CA ARG A 49 -35.64 1.29 13.95
C ARG A 49 -34.24 1.33 14.58
N ALA A 50 -33.58 0.18 14.70
CA ALA A 50 -32.23 0.09 15.21
C ALA A 50 -31.20 0.78 14.28
N ARG A 51 -31.37 0.73 12.95
CA ARG A 51 -30.52 1.49 12.00
C ARG A 51 -30.73 2.99 12.10
N ASP A 52 -31.99 3.42 12.18
CA ASP A 52 -32.33 4.83 12.32
C ASP A 52 -31.72 5.39 13.62
N LEU A 53 -31.90 4.66 14.73
CA LEU A 53 -31.34 5.00 16.03
C LEU A 53 -29.80 4.92 16.08
N THR A 54 -29.16 3.98 15.38
CA THR A 54 -27.69 3.99 15.19
C THR A 54 -27.23 5.28 14.50
N THR A 55 -27.98 5.73 13.50
CA THR A 55 -27.66 6.96 12.74
C THR A 55 -27.80 8.19 13.62
N ASP A 56 -28.89 8.30 14.38
CA ASP A 56 -29.14 9.39 15.34
C ASP A 56 -28.07 9.44 16.45
N LEU A 57 -27.76 8.28 17.05
CA LEU A 57 -26.74 8.18 18.09
C LEU A 57 -25.35 8.55 17.60
N LEU A 58 -25.02 8.18 16.35
CA LEU A 58 -23.78 8.58 15.72
C LEU A 58 -23.78 10.10 15.40
N SER A 59 -24.92 10.68 14.99
CA SER A 59 -25.02 12.14 14.74
C SER A 59 -24.71 12.91 16.00
N ILE A 60 -25.42 12.61 17.10
CA ILE A 60 -25.20 13.24 18.40
C ILE A 60 -23.72 13.16 18.84
N LEU A 61 -23.04 12.07 18.50
CA LEU A 61 -21.64 11.85 18.86
C LEU A 61 -20.68 12.68 17.98
N VAL A 62 -20.89 12.69 16.66
CA VAL A 62 -20.12 13.52 15.71
C VAL A 62 -20.38 15.01 15.94
N ASP A 63 -21.64 15.41 16.09
CA ASP A 63 -22.06 16.79 16.40
C ASP A 63 -21.42 17.29 17.70
N ARG A 64 -21.32 16.45 18.74
CA ARG A 64 -20.60 16.80 19.97
C ARG A 64 -19.10 17.01 19.73
N GLN A 65 -18.45 16.20 18.89
CA GLN A 65 -17.04 16.40 18.55
C GLN A 65 -16.84 17.68 17.74
N MET A 66 -17.72 17.95 16.77
CA MET A 66 -17.69 19.21 16.00
C MET A 66 -17.89 20.42 16.90
N GLN A 67 -18.89 20.40 17.78
CA GLN A 67 -19.12 21.48 18.74
C GLN A 67 -17.91 21.71 19.66
N GLN A 68 -17.24 20.64 20.11
CA GLN A 68 -16.00 20.78 20.89
C GLN A 68 -14.87 21.44 20.10
N LEU A 69 -14.78 21.24 18.78
CA LEU A 69 -13.81 21.95 17.94
C LEU A 69 -14.23 23.41 17.73
N GLU A 70 -15.51 23.69 17.48
CA GLU A 70 -16.08 25.04 17.35
C GLU A 70 -15.85 25.88 18.63
N ASP A 71 -16.19 25.33 19.81
CA ASP A 71 -16.01 25.97 21.13
C ASP A 71 -14.54 26.33 21.40
N ASN A 72 -13.59 25.51 20.90
CA ASN A 72 -12.15 25.74 21.02
C ASN A 72 -11.54 26.53 19.83
N ARG A 73 -12.35 26.97 18.86
CA ARG A 73 -11.92 27.67 17.62
C ARG A 73 -10.95 26.85 16.75
N LEU A 74 -11.12 25.53 16.75
CA LEU A 74 -10.33 24.57 15.98
C LEU A 74 -11.04 24.15 14.68
N THR A 75 -11.82 25.06 14.07
CA THR A 75 -12.60 24.82 12.85
C THR A 75 -11.74 24.63 11.61
N ASP A 76 -10.51 25.15 11.64
CA ASP A 76 -9.60 25.15 10.49
C ASP A 76 -8.78 23.85 10.41
N LEU A 77 -8.92 22.95 11.40
CA LEU A 77 -8.25 21.65 11.41
C LEU A 77 -8.88 20.69 10.38
N PRO A 78 -8.08 19.87 9.67
CA PRO A 78 -8.60 18.81 8.79
C PRO A 78 -9.64 17.89 9.47
N LEU A 79 -9.47 17.63 10.77
CA LEU A 79 -10.40 16.86 11.59
C LEU A 79 -11.84 17.41 11.58
N TYR A 80 -12.03 18.72 11.49
CA TYR A 80 -13.35 19.35 11.50
C TYR A 80 -14.11 19.10 10.18
N GLU A 81 -13.47 19.34 9.03
CA GLU A 81 -14.02 18.96 7.72
C GLU A 81 -14.19 17.44 7.57
N ASP A 82 -13.36 16.66 8.27
CA ASP A 82 -13.49 15.22 8.34
C ASP A 82 -14.79 14.79 9.02
N LEU A 83 -15.04 15.27 10.24
CA LEU A 83 -16.29 15.03 10.98
C LEU A 83 -17.53 15.53 10.21
N LYS A 84 -17.45 16.71 9.59
CA LYS A 84 -18.51 17.30 8.76
C LYS A 84 -18.85 16.43 7.53
N SER A 85 -17.84 15.88 6.85
CA SER A 85 -18.04 14.97 5.71
C SER A 85 -18.50 13.56 6.15
N MET A 86 -18.20 13.14 7.38
CA MET A 86 -18.82 11.93 7.98
C MET A 86 -20.30 12.16 8.31
N ARG A 87 -20.64 13.33 8.86
CA ARG A 87 -22.04 13.77 9.11
C ARG A 87 -22.88 13.82 7.82
N GLY A 88 -22.27 14.09 6.67
CA GLY A 88 -22.95 13.99 5.37
C GLY A 88 -23.28 12.56 4.91
N ARG A 89 -22.65 11.52 5.47
CA ARG A 89 -22.68 10.13 4.94
C ARG A 89 -23.14 9.08 5.96
N MET A 90 -23.73 9.50 7.08
CA MET A 90 -24.01 8.65 8.25
C MET A 90 -24.85 7.41 7.95
N GLY A 91 -25.90 7.54 7.13
CA GLY A 91 -26.77 6.41 6.77
C GLY A 91 -26.06 5.32 5.95
N GLN A 92 -25.00 5.67 5.22
CA GLN A 92 -24.13 4.68 4.55
C GLN A 92 -23.19 4.03 5.57
N LEU A 93 -22.57 4.84 6.43
CA LEU A 93 -21.67 4.42 7.51
C LEU A 93 -22.32 3.41 8.46
N ALA A 94 -23.53 3.70 8.93
CA ALA A 94 -24.29 2.84 9.82
C ALA A 94 -24.67 1.50 9.15
N LYS A 95 -24.89 1.50 7.83
CA LYS A 95 -25.22 0.29 7.06
C LYS A 95 -24.00 -0.61 6.81
N SER A 96 -22.81 -0.04 6.59
CA SER A 96 -21.61 -0.80 6.20
C SER A 96 -20.71 -1.18 7.38
N LYS A 97 -20.54 -0.29 8.37
CA LYS A 97 -19.52 -0.41 9.43
C LYS A 97 -20.11 -0.62 10.83
N MET A 98 -21.44 -0.72 10.97
CA MET A 98 -22.11 -0.87 12.28
C MET A 98 -23.14 -2.02 12.42
N PRO A 99 -22.96 -3.20 11.77
CA PRO A 99 -23.91 -4.31 11.93
C PRO A 99 -24.05 -4.76 13.39
N ASP A 100 -22.94 -4.88 14.11
CA ASP A 100 -22.90 -5.30 15.52
C ASP A 100 -23.63 -4.33 16.45
N VAL A 101 -23.57 -3.03 16.16
CA VAL A 101 -24.26 -1.98 16.92
C VAL A 101 -25.77 -2.09 16.71
N ILE A 102 -26.20 -2.34 15.48
CA ILE A 102 -27.61 -2.60 15.15
C ILE A 102 -28.10 -3.86 15.89
N GLU A 103 -27.29 -4.94 15.95
CA GLU A 103 -27.65 -6.15 16.69
C GLU A 103 -27.77 -5.90 18.20
N LEU A 104 -26.83 -5.16 18.81
CA LEU A 104 -26.90 -4.76 20.22
C LEU A 104 -28.14 -3.90 20.52
N LEU A 105 -28.53 -3.02 19.59
CA LEU A 105 -29.74 -2.21 19.73
C LEU A 105 -31.03 -3.03 19.58
N VAL A 106 -31.08 -4.00 18.67
CA VAL A 106 -32.22 -4.94 18.57
C VAL A 106 -32.33 -5.79 19.84
N LYS A 107 -31.21 -6.25 20.42
CA LYS A 107 -31.19 -6.92 21.74
C LYS A 107 -31.69 -5.99 22.84
N ALA A 108 -31.30 -4.72 22.85
CA ALA A 108 -31.68 -3.74 23.85
C ALA A 108 -33.16 -3.31 23.80
N ASP A 109 -33.83 -3.44 22.64
CA ASP A 109 -35.27 -3.17 22.47
C ASP A 109 -36.17 -4.25 23.12
N ILE A 110 -35.63 -5.47 23.29
CA ILE A 110 -36.34 -6.64 23.84
C ILE A 110 -35.92 -6.95 25.29
N ALA A 111 -34.76 -6.44 25.74
CA ALA A 111 -34.19 -6.66 27.07
C ALA A 111 -34.95 -5.96 28.21
N LYS A 112 -34.77 -6.44 29.45
CA LYS A 112 -35.35 -5.79 30.65
C LYS A 112 -34.68 -4.44 30.94
N PRO A 113 -35.30 -3.52 31.69
CA PRO A 113 -34.74 -2.19 31.95
C PRO A 113 -33.30 -2.15 32.48
N SER A 114 -32.91 -3.10 33.34
CA SER A 114 -31.54 -3.23 33.87
C SER A 114 -30.54 -3.69 32.79
N GLU A 115 -30.90 -4.76 32.05
CA GLU A 115 -30.11 -5.33 30.95
C GLU A 115 -29.95 -4.32 29.79
N ARG A 116 -31.00 -3.55 29.51
CA ARG A 116 -31.01 -2.48 28.49
C ARG A 116 -29.99 -1.38 28.80
N GLN A 117 -29.79 -1.02 30.06
CA GLN A 117 -28.80 0.00 30.43
C GLN A 117 -27.36 -0.46 30.14
N GLU A 118 -27.06 -1.73 30.41
CA GLU A 118 -25.77 -2.34 30.10
C GLU A 118 -25.54 -2.45 28.59
N LEU A 119 -26.52 -2.93 27.84
CA LEU A 119 -26.45 -3.00 26.37
C LEU A 119 -26.26 -1.61 25.73
N MET A 120 -26.92 -0.56 26.26
CA MET A 120 -26.72 0.82 25.80
C MET A 120 -25.33 1.37 26.12
N ALA A 121 -24.72 0.97 27.26
CA ALA A 121 -23.33 1.30 27.55
C ALA A 121 -22.35 0.62 26.56
N GLN A 122 -22.62 -0.64 26.20
CA GLN A 122 -21.85 -1.36 25.18
C GLN A 122 -21.99 -0.72 23.79
N VAL A 123 -23.21 -0.31 23.39
CA VAL A 123 -23.47 0.45 22.15
C VAL A 123 -22.63 1.73 22.08
N HIS A 124 -22.69 2.58 23.12
CA HIS A 124 -21.89 3.81 23.16
C HIS A 124 -20.37 3.55 23.19
N SER A 125 -19.92 2.41 23.74
CA SER A 125 -18.52 2.01 23.69
C SER A 125 -18.10 1.62 22.27
N ARG A 126 -18.87 0.73 21.62
CA ARG A 126 -18.63 0.26 20.24
C ARG A 126 -18.67 1.39 19.22
N MET A 127 -19.66 2.28 19.30
CA MET A 127 -19.73 3.46 18.43
C MET A 127 -18.49 4.36 18.54
N ARG A 128 -17.94 4.58 19.75
CA ARG A 128 -16.72 5.38 19.94
C ARG A 128 -15.48 4.71 19.39
N GLY A 129 -15.40 3.37 19.48
CA GLY A 129 -14.37 2.58 18.80
C GLY A 129 -14.46 2.78 17.29
N ILE A 130 -15.63 2.50 16.70
CA ILE A 130 -15.85 2.59 15.25
C ILE A 130 -15.61 4.01 14.73
N LEU A 131 -16.02 5.08 15.44
CA LEU A 131 -15.67 6.45 15.03
C LEU A 131 -14.15 6.67 15.00
N ARG A 132 -13.43 6.24 16.04
CA ARG A 132 -11.97 6.36 16.10
C ARG A 132 -11.30 5.61 14.95
N ASP A 133 -11.76 4.41 14.65
CA ASP A 133 -11.20 3.58 13.59
C ASP A 133 -11.53 4.14 12.20
N LEU A 134 -12.72 4.71 11.99
CA LEU A 134 -13.07 5.43 10.77
C LEU A 134 -12.26 6.72 10.56
N LEU A 135 -11.96 7.47 11.63
CA LEU A 135 -11.08 8.64 11.55
C LEU A 135 -9.63 8.22 11.22
N ARG A 136 -9.14 7.12 11.79
CA ARG A 136 -7.82 6.53 11.44
C ARG A 136 -7.77 6.04 9.99
N GLU A 137 -8.77 5.28 9.54
CA GLU A 137 -8.90 4.82 8.15
C GLU A 137 -8.87 6.02 7.19
N ARG A 138 -9.62 7.07 7.50
CA ARG A 138 -9.69 8.27 6.68
C ARG A 138 -8.38 9.06 6.67
N GLU A 139 -7.73 9.21 7.80
CA GLU A 139 -6.44 9.90 7.90
C GLU A 139 -5.37 9.13 7.11
N ARG A 140 -5.34 7.79 7.21
CA ARG A 140 -4.45 6.95 6.37
C ARG A 140 -4.73 7.13 4.87
N LEU A 141 -6.00 7.22 4.46
CA LEU A 141 -6.37 7.51 3.07
C LEU A 141 -5.99 8.94 2.63
N ARG A 142 -6.06 9.93 3.54
CA ARG A 142 -5.64 11.31 3.30
C ARG A 142 -4.14 11.36 3.02
N LEU A 143 -3.34 10.77 3.91
CA LEU A 143 -1.89 10.68 3.79
C LEU A 143 -1.49 9.95 2.49
N ARG A 144 -2.10 8.79 2.20
CA ARG A 144 -1.83 8.05 0.96
C ARG A 144 -2.13 8.85 -0.30
N ARG A 145 -3.23 9.59 -0.33
CA ARG A 145 -3.54 10.47 -1.47
C ARG A 145 -2.51 11.58 -1.64
N GLN A 146 -1.98 12.11 -0.54
CA GLN A 146 -0.99 13.19 -0.55
C GLN A 146 0.40 12.68 -0.93
N GLN A 147 0.77 11.46 -0.52
CA GLN A 147 1.95 10.74 -1.03
C GLN A 147 1.82 10.52 -2.55
N ALA A 148 0.69 9.97 -3.02
CA ALA A 148 0.45 9.74 -4.44
C ALA A 148 0.51 11.05 -5.26
N GLU A 149 -0.03 12.16 -4.75
CA GLU A 149 0.06 13.49 -5.40
C GLU A 149 1.52 13.99 -5.48
N LEU A 150 2.35 13.75 -4.46
CA LEU A 150 3.78 14.08 -4.51
C LEU A 150 4.53 13.21 -5.53
N ILE A 151 4.25 11.89 -5.57
CA ILE A 151 4.84 10.93 -6.51
C ILE A 151 4.45 11.26 -7.96
N GLU A 152 3.18 11.60 -8.20
CA GLU A 152 2.67 12.02 -9.51
C GLU A 152 3.40 13.27 -10.01
N ARG A 153 3.48 14.31 -9.17
CA ARG A 153 4.16 15.58 -9.52
C ARG A 153 5.64 15.40 -9.81
N ILE A 154 6.40 14.76 -8.92
CA ILE A 154 7.86 14.58 -9.15
C ILE A 154 8.14 13.59 -10.29
N GLY A 155 7.28 12.59 -10.48
CA GLY A 155 7.34 11.66 -11.62
C GLY A 155 7.12 12.38 -12.95
N GLU A 156 6.14 13.28 -13.05
CA GLU A 156 5.91 14.11 -14.24
C GLU A 156 7.14 14.99 -14.55
N ILE A 157 7.72 15.62 -13.52
CA ILE A 157 8.94 16.46 -13.66
C ILE A 157 10.11 15.62 -14.19
N VAL A 158 10.37 14.44 -13.62
CA VAL A 158 11.44 13.54 -14.08
C VAL A 158 11.25 13.15 -15.54
N ILE A 159 10.02 12.80 -15.95
CA ILE A 159 9.70 12.45 -17.35
C ILE A 159 9.96 13.65 -18.28
N GLN A 160 9.54 14.86 -17.90
CA GLN A 160 9.76 16.05 -18.72
C GLN A 160 11.25 16.45 -18.80
N GLN A 161 12.02 16.30 -17.72
CA GLN A 161 13.46 16.56 -17.74
C GLN A 161 14.22 15.51 -18.58
N LYS A 162 13.89 14.22 -18.48
CA LYS A 162 14.45 13.17 -19.36
C LYS A 162 14.17 13.47 -20.83
N ALA A 163 12.92 13.80 -21.17
CA ALA A 163 12.56 14.17 -22.54
C ALA A 163 13.27 15.46 -23.03
N THR A 164 13.54 16.41 -22.14
CA THR A 164 14.33 17.61 -22.47
C THR A 164 15.78 17.24 -22.76
N LEU A 165 16.41 16.43 -21.89
CA LEU A 165 17.76 15.89 -22.08
C LEU A 165 17.92 15.10 -23.39
N ASP A 166 16.98 14.20 -23.70
CA ASP A 166 16.99 13.43 -24.95
C ASP A 166 16.95 14.34 -26.18
N ASN A 167 16.14 15.42 -26.13
CA ASN A 167 16.15 16.42 -27.19
C ASN A 167 17.50 17.15 -27.24
N THR A 168 18.03 17.64 -26.11
CA THR A 168 19.33 18.34 -26.02
C THR A 168 20.48 17.52 -26.61
N LEU A 169 20.52 16.21 -26.33
CA LEU A 169 21.52 15.28 -26.86
C LEU A 169 21.48 15.15 -28.40
N THR A 170 20.35 15.47 -29.04
CA THR A 170 20.20 15.46 -30.51
C THR A 170 20.31 16.84 -31.16
N LEU A 171 20.42 17.93 -30.38
CA LEU A 171 20.42 19.29 -30.90
C LEU A 171 21.63 19.61 -31.79
N SER A 172 21.36 20.43 -32.80
CA SER A 172 22.38 21.07 -33.61
C SER A 172 21.95 22.51 -33.96
N THR A 173 22.92 23.39 -34.18
CA THR A 173 22.67 24.80 -34.53
C THR A 173 21.96 24.98 -35.88
N ALA A 174 21.76 23.92 -36.66
CA ALA A 174 20.96 23.92 -37.88
C ALA A 174 19.45 23.78 -37.63
N GLN A 175 19.01 23.43 -36.41
CA GLN A 175 17.63 23.12 -36.05
C GLN A 175 17.03 24.19 -35.14
N GLU A 176 17.06 25.45 -35.55
CA GLU A 176 16.64 26.63 -34.77
C GLU A 176 15.28 26.45 -34.05
N GLN A 177 14.28 25.89 -34.73
CA GLN A 177 12.96 25.62 -34.12
C GLN A 177 13.02 24.57 -33.00
N LEU A 178 13.84 23.54 -33.13
CA LEU A 178 13.98 22.50 -32.11
C LEU A 178 14.71 23.07 -30.88
N VAL A 179 15.80 23.82 -31.11
CA VAL A 179 16.55 24.53 -30.04
C VAL A 179 15.61 25.41 -29.21
N LEU A 180 14.78 26.23 -29.86
CA LEU A 180 13.81 27.07 -29.15
C LEU A 180 12.79 26.25 -28.36
N SER A 181 12.27 25.15 -28.92
CA SER A 181 11.34 24.29 -28.18
C SER A 181 11.98 23.56 -26.99
N THR A 182 13.27 23.20 -27.08
CA THR A 182 14.01 22.60 -25.97
C THR A 182 14.27 23.62 -24.85
N ILE A 183 14.63 24.86 -25.21
CA ILE A 183 14.75 25.98 -24.24
C ILE A 183 13.42 26.23 -23.52
N ASP A 184 12.30 26.28 -24.26
CA ASP A 184 10.97 26.45 -23.65
C ASP A 184 10.61 25.24 -22.77
N SER A 185 11.03 24.03 -23.13
CA SER A 185 10.82 22.81 -22.32
C SER A 185 11.61 22.86 -21.02
N GLN A 186 12.90 23.25 -21.08
CA GLN A 186 13.75 23.44 -19.90
C GLN A 186 13.18 24.51 -18.95
N LYS A 187 12.67 25.62 -19.48
CA LYS A 187 11.97 26.67 -18.72
C LYS A 187 10.70 26.15 -18.05
N ASN A 188 9.92 25.31 -18.73
CA ASN A 188 8.74 24.68 -18.13
C ASN A 188 9.11 23.74 -16.98
N VAL A 189 10.17 22.93 -17.12
CA VAL A 189 10.64 22.06 -16.02
C VAL A 189 11.06 22.90 -14.81
N ALA A 190 11.78 24.01 -15.01
CA ALA A 190 12.16 24.90 -13.92
C ALA A 190 10.94 25.45 -13.13
N VAL A 191 9.87 25.84 -13.84
CA VAL A 191 8.60 26.26 -13.22
C VAL A 191 7.93 25.12 -12.43
N LEU A 192 7.96 23.89 -12.95
CA LEU A 192 7.38 22.74 -12.24
C LEU A 192 8.18 22.36 -10.99
N VAL A 193 9.52 22.46 -11.03
CA VAL A 193 10.39 22.22 -9.86
C VAL A 193 10.16 23.27 -8.78
N ASP A 194 10.04 24.56 -9.14
CA ASP A 194 9.67 25.62 -8.20
C ASP A 194 8.30 25.34 -7.55
N ALA A 195 7.28 25.00 -8.35
CA ALA A 195 5.93 24.67 -7.85
C ALA A 195 5.89 23.39 -6.99
N PHE A 196 6.77 22.42 -7.26
CA PHE A 196 6.97 21.25 -6.41
C PHE A 196 7.64 21.64 -5.08
N GLY A 197 8.62 22.54 -5.09
CA GLY A 197 9.21 23.14 -3.88
C GLY A 197 8.19 23.84 -2.99
N GLU A 198 7.30 24.65 -3.56
CA GLU A 198 6.15 25.26 -2.86
C GLU A 198 5.22 24.19 -2.27
N THR A 199 5.01 23.08 -3.00
CA THR A 199 4.17 21.98 -2.52
C THR A 199 4.82 21.22 -1.35
N LEU A 200 6.13 21.00 -1.38
CA LEU A 200 6.88 20.44 -0.26
C LEU A 200 6.83 21.37 0.97
N GLU A 201 6.94 22.69 0.78
CA GLU A 201 6.79 23.67 1.86
C GLU A 201 5.40 23.61 2.52
N LEU A 202 4.32 23.44 1.77
CA LEU A 202 2.99 23.26 2.34
C LEU A 202 2.80 21.93 3.11
N VAL A 203 3.61 20.91 2.81
CA VAL A 203 3.58 19.58 3.46
C VAL A 203 4.54 19.53 4.66
N GLN A 204 5.64 20.29 4.66
CA GLN A 204 6.64 20.34 5.75
C GLN A 204 6.00 20.72 7.10
N ASP A 205 4.98 21.59 7.06
CA ASP A 205 4.25 22.08 8.23
C ASP A 205 3.37 21.01 8.90
N TRP A 206 3.23 19.82 8.31
CA TRP A 206 2.38 18.75 8.84
C TRP A 206 3.15 17.85 9.82
N THR A 207 2.54 17.60 10.97
CA THR A 207 3.09 16.71 11.99
C THR A 207 3.11 15.26 11.51
N GLY A 208 4.27 14.60 11.59
CA GLY A 208 4.42 13.17 11.33
C GLY A 208 5.54 12.88 10.34
N GLU A 209 5.59 11.65 9.86
CA GLU A 209 6.66 11.17 8.96
C GLU A 209 6.58 11.80 7.57
N LEU A 210 5.38 12.09 7.04
CA LEU A 210 5.21 12.75 5.75
C LEU A 210 5.79 14.19 5.74
N GLY A 211 5.69 14.93 6.84
CA GLY A 211 6.30 16.26 6.96
C GLY A 211 7.82 16.19 7.07
N LYS A 212 8.36 15.16 7.74
CA LYS A 212 9.81 14.87 7.71
C LYS A 212 10.29 14.56 6.31
N LEU A 213 9.63 13.65 5.59
CA LEU A 213 9.95 13.33 4.20
C LEU A 213 9.93 14.59 3.32
N ALA A 214 8.89 15.42 3.42
CA ALA A 214 8.82 16.66 2.63
C ALA A 214 9.98 17.62 2.93
N THR A 215 10.36 17.73 4.22
CA THR A 215 11.54 18.49 4.65
C THR A 215 12.84 17.90 4.07
N GLU A 216 12.99 16.57 4.10
CA GLU A 216 14.15 15.88 3.53
C GLU A 216 14.26 16.04 2.01
N CYS A 217 13.14 15.93 1.28
CA CYS A 217 13.09 16.18 -0.17
C CYS A 217 13.45 17.63 -0.51
N LYS A 218 12.94 18.60 0.27
CA LYS A 218 13.30 20.02 0.12
C LYS A 218 14.78 20.27 0.39
N ASN A 219 15.32 19.69 1.46
CA ASN A 219 16.75 19.74 1.77
C ASN A 219 17.61 19.13 0.64
N VAL A 220 17.15 18.07 -0.04
CA VAL A 220 17.84 17.49 -1.20
C VAL A 220 17.85 18.46 -2.40
N LEU A 221 16.73 19.14 -2.70
CA LEU A 221 16.67 20.16 -3.75
C LEU A 221 17.61 21.34 -3.46
N GLU A 222 17.63 21.82 -2.21
CA GLU A 222 18.46 22.95 -1.78
C GLU A 222 19.95 22.58 -1.75
N ALA A 223 20.31 21.43 -1.17
CA ALA A 223 21.71 21.02 -1.00
C ALA A 223 22.42 20.67 -2.33
N ASN A 224 21.68 20.21 -3.34
CA ASN A 224 22.20 19.97 -4.69
C ASN A 224 22.07 21.21 -5.60
N GLU A 225 21.67 22.36 -5.05
CA GLU A 225 21.47 23.62 -5.79
C GLU A 225 20.60 23.47 -7.05
N VAL A 226 19.57 22.60 -7.04
CA VAL A 226 18.85 22.17 -8.27
C VAL A 226 18.31 23.35 -9.08
N LYS A 227 17.81 24.40 -8.42
CA LYS A 227 17.36 25.64 -9.06
C LYS A 227 18.46 26.30 -9.92
N LYS A 228 19.68 26.35 -9.40
CA LYS A 228 20.85 26.94 -10.08
C LYS A 228 21.35 26.03 -11.21
N LEU A 229 21.26 24.71 -11.06
CA LEU A 229 21.54 23.77 -12.17
C LEU A 229 20.53 23.97 -13.32
N LEU A 230 19.24 24.16 -13.01
CA LEU A 230 18.21 24.45 -14.02
C LEU A 230 18.46 25.80 -14.74
N GLU A 231 18.79 26.87 -13.99
CA GLU A 231 19.20 28.17 -14.54
C GLU A 231 20.48 28.06 -15.40
N GLN A 232 21.43 27.21 -15.01
CA GLN A 232 22.66 26.96 -15.75
C GLN A 232 22.40 26.20 -17.06
N ALA A 233 21.56 25.15 -17.04
CA ALA A 233 21.16 24.41 -18.23
C ALA A 233 20.45 25.33 -19.25
N GLU A 234 19.54 26.18 -18.78
CA GLU A 234 18.89 27.21 -19.62
C GLU A 234 19.93 28.12 -20.30
N ALA A 235 20.87 28.67 -19.53
CA ALA A 235 21.92 29.55 -20.06
C ALA A 235 22.85 28.83 -21.05
N GLN A 236 23.17 27.55 -20.84
CA GLN A 236 23.97 26.74 -21.76
C GLN A 236 23.20 26.45 -23.07
N LEU A 237 21.90 26.15 -23.01
CA LEU A 237 21.05 25.99 -24.19
C LEU A 237 20.95 27.30 -25.00
N GLU A 238 20.75 28.43 -24.34
CA GLU A 238 20.73 29.76 -25.00
C GLU A 238 22.09 30.14 -25.61
N ALA A 239 23.21 29.70 -25.00
CA ALA A 239 24.55 29.84 -25.56
C ALA A 239 24.86 28.85 -26.70
N THR A 240 23.97 27.88 -26.97
CA THR A 240 24.17 26.74 -27.89
C THR A 240 25.24 25.72 -27.47
N ASP A 241 25.62 25.72 -26.19
CA ASP A 241 26.59 24.79 -25.58
C ASP A 241 25.92 23.45 -25.19
N PHE A 242 25.25 22.80 -26.16
CA PHE A 242 24.37 21.63 -25.93
C PHE A 242 25.05 20.47 -25.18
N ASN A 243 26.35 20.25 -25.37
CA ASN A 243 27.10 19.19 -24.69
C ASN A 243 27.27 19.44 -23.18
N ASP A 244 27.30 20.70 -22.74
CA ASP A 244 27.41 21.05 -21.33
C ASP A 244 26.03 21.22 -20.71
N ALA A 245 25.03 21.71 -21.47
CA ALA A 245 23.62 21.63 -21.11
C ALA A 245 23.20 20.19 -20.77
N ALA A 246 23.47 19.22 -21.66
CA ALA A 246 23.12 17.82 -21.44
C ALA A 246 23.76 17.20 -20.18
N LYS A 247 24.94 17.66 -19.75
CA LYS A 247 25.56 17.20 -18.49
C LYS A 247 24.82 17.75 -17.28
N THR A 248 24.55 19.06 -17.28
CA THR A 248 23.83 19.73 -16.19
C THR A 248 22.38 19.25 -16.10
N GLU A 249 21.70 19.03 -17.23
CA GLU A 249 20.39 18.38 -17.30
C GLU A 249 20.43 16.95 -16.72
N LYS A 250 21.46 16.16 -17.03
CA LYS A 250 21.63 14.81 -16.46
C LYS A 250 21.84 14.85 -14.94
N GLU A 251 22.63 15.78 -14.43
CA GLU A 251 22.80 15.99 -12.97
C GLU A 251 21.44 16.31 -12.31
N VAL A 252 20.62 17.16 -12.93
CA VAL A 252 19.25 17.46 -12.47
C VAL A 252 18.37 16.21 -12.47
N VAL A 253 18.37 15.41 -13.56
CA VAL A 253 17.61 14.14 -13.63
C VAL A 253 17.93 13.23 -12.44
N THR A 254 19.22 12.96 -12.18
CA THR A 254 19.66 12.08 -11.09
C THR A 254 19.18 12.56 -9.71
N VAL A 255 19.19 13.87 -9.45
CA VAL A 255 18.71 14.41 -8.16
C VAL A 255 17.18 14.27 -8.03
N LEU A 256 16.43 14.54 -9.10
CA LEU A 256 14.96 14.44 -9.10
C LEU A 256 14.49 12.98 -8.99
N GLU A 257 15.19 12.05 -9.63
CA GLU A 257 14.98 10.60 -9.48
C GLU A 257 15.24 10.14 -8.04
N GLY A 258 16.35 10.58 -7.43
CA GLY A 258 16.63 10.31 -6.01
C GLY A 258 15.52 10.80 -5.07
N ILE A 259 14.84 11.90 -5.41
CA ILE A 259 13.68 12.40 -4.65
C ILE A 259 12.44 11.51 -4.91
N LEU A 260 12.14 11.20 -6.17
CA LEU A 260 11.04 10.29 -6.55
C LEU A 260 11.17 8.94 -5.85
N LEU A 261 12.38 8.37 -5.85
CA LEU A 261 12.76 7.12 -5.17
C LEU A 261 12.49 7.19 -3.66
N LYS A 262 12.93 8.25 -2.98
CA LYS A 262 12.66 8.46 -1.54
C LYS A 262 11.18 8.52 -1.22
N ILE A 263 10.39 9.23 -2.03
CA ILE A 263 8.94 9.37 -1.79
C ILE A 263 8.20 8.05 -2.06
N ARG A 264 8.59 7.30 -3.11
CA ARG A 264 8.05 5.97 -3.41
C ARG A 264 8.37 4.95 -2.31
N ARG A 265 9.64 4.86 -1.88
CA ARG A 265 10.07 4.03 -0.73
C ARG A 265 9.34 4.39 0.58
N PHE A 266 8.82 5.62 0.71
CA PHE A 266 8.01 6.03 1.86
C PHE A 266 6.52 5.68 1.76
N GLU A 267 5.91 5.60 0.56
CA GLU A 267 4.57 5.00 0.43
C GLU A 267 4.64 3.48 0.66
N ASP A 268 5.68 2.85 0.11
CA ASP A 268 5.83 1.41 0.05
C ASP A 268 7.34 1.05 0.15
N PRO A 269 7.82 0.62 1.32
CA PRO A 269 9.23 0.29 1.52
C PRO A 269 9.79 -0.75 0.53
N ALA A 270 8.94 -1.69 0.08
CA ALA A 270 9.30 -2.71 -0.90
C ALA A 270 9.12 -2.24 -2.35
N TRP A 271 8.97 -0.93 -2.59
CA TRP A 271 8.93 -0.37 -3.93
C TRP A 271 10.23 -0.66 -4.70
N ILE A 272 10.09 -0.96 -5.99
CA ILE A 272 11.16 -1.20 -6.97
C ILE A 272 10.82 -0.45 -8.27
N ASP A 273 11.82 -0.14 -9.12
CA ASP A 273 11.52 0.49 -10.40
C ASP A 273 10.74 -0.42 -11.35
N SER A 274 10.05 0.21 -12.29
CA SER A 274 9.43 -0.43 -13.45
C SER A 274 10.43 -1.01 -14.45
N ASP A 275 11.63 -0.47 -14.53
CA ASP A 275 12.74 -1.09 -15.26
C ASP A 275 13.35 -2.21 -14.40
N ALA A 276 13.42 -3.43 -14.96
CA ALA A 276 13.90 -4.60 -14.24
C ALA A 276 15.41 -4.55 -13.94
N THR A 277 16.21 -3.91 -14.79
CA THR A 277 17.67 -3.79 -14.58
C THR A 277 17.96 -2.78 -13.48
N GLU A 278 17.32 -1.60 -13.51
CA GLU A 278 17.42 -0.61 -12.43
C GLU A 278 16.89 -1.20 -11.10
N ALA A 279 15.77 -1.94 -11.13
CA ALA A 279 15.24 -2.62 -9.96
C ALA A 279 16.18 -3.70 -9.39
N ALA A 280 16.89 -4.45 -10.23
CA ALA A 280 17.88 -5.42 -9.79
C ALA A 280 19.12 -4.74 -9.15
N GLU A 281 19.61 -3.64 -9.72
CA GLU A 281 20.73 -2.85 -9.16
C GLU A 281 20.35 -2.26 -7.78
N ASP A 282 19.11 -1.80 -7.64
CA ASP A 282 18.55 -1.24 -6.41
C ASP A 282 18.35 -2.28 -5.30
N ILE A 283 18.22 -3.56 -5.66
CA ILE A 283 18.19 -4.70 -4.71
C ILE A 283 19.62 -5.15 -4.39
N LEU A 284 20.50 -5.28 -5.38
CA LEU A 284 21.90 -5.67 -5.19
C LEU A 284 22.62 -4.70 -4.24
N THR A 285 22.46 -3.39 -4.45
CA THR A 285 23.02 -2.35 -3.56
C THR A 285 22.50 -2.48 -2.12
N ALA A 286 21.23 -2.88 -1.94
CA ALA A 286 20.65 -3.11 -0.62
C ALA A 286 21.20 -4.38 0.05
N GLN A 287 21.45 -5.43 -0.74
CA GLN A 287 22.06 -6.68 -0.29
C GLN A 287 23.53 -6.48 0.12
N GLU A 288 24.31 -5.73 -0.67
CA GLU A 288 25.68 -5.35 -0.32
C GLU A 288 25.73 -4.54 0.98
N THR A 289 24.85 -3.54 1.13
CA THR A 289 24.76 -2.74 2.37
C THR A 289 24.42 -3.62 3.57
N LEU A 290 23.49 -4.57 3.41
CA LEU A 290 23.11 -5.48 4.48
C LEU A 290 24.23 -6.43 4.88
N LYS A 291 25.02 -6.91 3.91
CA LYS A 291 26.23 -7.71 4.15
C LYS A 291 27.29 -6.90 4.93
N GLU A 292 27.53 -5.64 4.57
CA GLU A 292 28.46 -4.77 5.33
C GLU A 292 27.99 -4.54 6.78
N GLU A 293 26.68 -4.43 7.02
CA GLU A 293 26.14 -4.35 8.40
C GLU A 293 26.29 -5.69 9.15
N LEU A 294 26.08 -6.83 8.48
CA LEU A 294 26.28 -8.17 9.07
C LEU A 294 27.75 -8.47 9.42
N GLU A 295 28.71 -8.01 8.61
CA GLU A 295 30.15 -8.15 8.91
C GLU A 295 30.57 -7.44 10.20
N THR A 296 29.78 -6.47 10.68
CA THR A 296 30.12 -5.61 11.82
C THR A 296 29.15 -5.70 13.01
N VAL A 297 28.10 -6.53 12.91
CA VAL A 297 27.11 -6.70 13.98
C VAL A 297 27.68 -7.52 15.15
N ASP A 298 27.25 -7.17 16.36
CA ASP A 298 27.41 -8.03 17.53
C ASP A 298 26.23 -9.04 17.55
N PRO A 299 26.47 -10.37 17.43
CA PRO A 299 25.39 -11.36 17.43
C PRO A 299 24.52 -11.35 18.70
N ASP A 300 25.03 -10.79 19.80
CA ASP A 300 24.28 -10.64 21.06
C ASP A 300 23.44 -9.33 21.13
N ASP A 301 23.42 -8.49 20.09
CA ASP A 301 22.56 -7.29 20.02
C ASP A 301 21.20 -7.60 19.37
N ASP A 302 20.27 -8.11 20.19
CA ASP A 302 18.87 -8.39 19.82
C ASP A 302 18.21 -7.27 18.99
N THR A 303 18.52 -5.99 19.29
CA THR A 303 17.89 -4.85 18.60
C THR A 303 18.44 -4.70 17.19
N LYS A 304 19.76 -4.87 17.02
CA LYS A 304 20.37 -4.78 15.70
C LYS A 304 20.06 -6.01 14.84
N ILE A 305 19.96 -7.19 15.44
CA ILE A 305 19.47 -8.40 14.75
C ILE A 305 18.03 -8.22 14.24
N ASP A 306 17.11 -7.70 15.06
CA ASP A 306 15.73 -7.38 14.62
C ASP A 306 15.70 -6.39 13.42
N GLU A 307 16.57 -5.39 13.41
CA GLU A 307 16.71 -4.46 12.26
C GLU A 307 17.19 -5.18 10.99
N LEU A 308 18.20 -6.03 11.10
CA LEU A 308 18.77 -6.79 9.96
C LEU A 308 17.78 -7.81 9.40
N VAL A 309 17.05 -8.51 10.27
CA VAL A 309 15.92 -9.39 9.88
C VAL A 309 14.83 -8.60 9.16
N HIS A 310 14.54 -7.37 9.58
CA HIS A 310 13.57 -6.52 8.88
C HIS A 310 14.07 -6.09 7.50
N ALA A 311 15.35 -5.68 7.38
CA ALA A 311 15.98 -5.35 6.12
C ALA A 311 16.01 -6.54 5.13
N GLN A 312 16.36 -7.75 5.61
CA GLN A 312 16.35 -8.96 4.78
C GLN A 312 14.94 -9.35 4.31
N ASN A 313 13.91 -9.24 5.18
CA ASN A 313 12.52 -9.43 4.74
C ASN A 313 12.14 -8.43 3.63
N LEU A 314 12.63 -7.19 3.72
CA LEU A 314 12.34 -6.14 2.74
C LEU A 314 12.94 -6.45 1.37
N ILE A 315 14.18 -6.95 1.34
CA ILE A 315 14.83 -7.39 0.10
C ILE A 315 14.03 -8.54 -0.54
N ARG A 316 13.60 -9.53 0.25
CA ARG A 316 12.73 -10.62 -0.27
C ARG A 316 11.41 -10.09 -0.85
N GLU A 317 10.76 -9.11 -0.22
CA GLU A 317 9.55 -8.48 -0.77
C GLU A 317 9.82 -7.70 -2.08
N LYS A 318 11.02 -7.13 -2.25
CA LYS A 318 11.46 -6.52 -3.51
C LYS A 318 11.73 -7.57 -4.59
N LEU A 319 12.42 -8.67 -4.27
CA LEU A 319 12.67 -9.79 -5.19
C LEU A 319 11.36 -10.38 -5.72
N GLN A 320 10.35 -10.56 -4.86
CA GLN A 320 9.02 -11.00 -5.29
C GLN A 320 8.36 -10.03 -6.29
N ARG A 321 8.64 -8.73 -6.21
CA ARG A 321 8.12 -7.76 -7.19
C ARG A 321 8.92 -7.76 -8.49
N LEU A 322 10.24 -7.98 -8.40
CA LEU A 322 11.10 -8.13 -9.57
C LEU A 322 10.66 -9.35 -10.40
N GLU A 323 10.34 -10.47 -9.75
CA GLU A 323 9.75 -11.66 -10.38
C GLU A 323 8.52 -11.31 -11.21
N ASN A 324 7.62 -10.47 -10.68
CA ASN A 324 6.40 -10.04 -11.38
C ASN A 324 6.67 -9.12 -12.59
N LEU A 325 7.78 -8.37 -12.61
CA LEU A 325 8.21 -7.59 -13.77
C LEU A 325 8.81 -8.47 -14.86
N VAL A 326 9.60 -9.47 -14.44
CA VAL A 326 10.40 -10.32 -15.33
C VAL A 326 9.68 -11.63 -15.70
N ALA A 327 8.43 -11.84 -15.25
CA ALA A 327 7.59 -13.03 -15.45
C ALA A 327 7.35 -13.51 -16.91
N ASN A 328 7.90 -12.82 -17.92
CA ASN A 328 7.89 -13.25 -19.33
C ASN A 328 9.24 -13.84 -19.81
N ASP A 329 10.28 -13.83 -18.96
CA ASP A 329 11.58 -14.45 -19.19
C ASP A 329 11.77 -15.62 -18.22
N GLU A 330 11.77 -16.85 -18.73
CA GLU A 330 11.87 -18.06 -17.92
C GLU A 330 13.23 -18.19 -17.21
N ASN A 331 14.33 -17.70 -17.80
CA ASN A 331 15.66 -17.81 -17.20
C ASN A 331 15.80 -16.84 -16.03
N ALA A 332 15.39 -15.59 -16.23
CA ALA A 332 15.50 -14.58 -15.19
C ALA A 332 14.47 -14.81 -14.07
N ALA A 333 13.31 -15.43 -14.36
CA ALA A 333 12.41 -15.93 -13.31
C ALA A 333 13.06 -17.02 -12.43
N GLU A 334 13.76 -18.00 -13.02
CA GLU A 334 14.50 -19.05 -12.27
C GLU A 334 15.61 -18.45 -11.39
N LEU A 335 16.34 -17.43 -11.88
CA LEU A 335 17.34 -16.70 -11.09
C LEU A 335 16.71 -15.94 -9.91
N ILE A 336 15.54 -15.32 -10.09
CA ILE A 336 14.84 -14.60 -9.02
C ILE A 336 14.22 -15.58 -8.01
N GLU A 337 13.73 -16.76 -8.43
CA GLU A 337 13.25 -17.80 -7.52
C GLU A 337 14.40 -18.28 -6.60
N ARG A 338 15.58 -18.57 -7.17
CA ARG A 338 16.80 -18.90 -6.42
C ARG A 338 17.20 -17.79 -5.44
N ALA A 339 17.18 -16.53 -5.89
CA ALA A 339 17.44 -15.37 -5.02
C ALA A 339 16.41 -15.24 -3.88
N GLN A 340 15.15 -15.60 -4.09
CA GLN A 340 14.10 -15.57 -3.06
C GLN A 340 14.26 -16.69 -2.03
N GLU A 341 14.70 -17.88 -2.44
CA GLU A 341 14.99 -18.99 -1.53
C GLU A 341 16.17 -18.64 -0.62
N ALA A 342 17.32 -18.25 -1.18
CA ALA A 342 18.47 -17.75 -0.41
C ALA A 342 18.10 -16.55 0.48
N ALA A 343 17.27 -15.63 -0.02
CA ALA A 343 16.78 -14.49 0.78
C ALA A 343 15.84 -14.88 1.94
N MET A 344 15.25 -16.07 1.91
CA MET A 344 14.48 -16.64 3.01
C MET A 344 15.39 -17.34 4.02
N GLU A 345 16.39 -18.10 3.56
CA GLU A 345 17.34 -18.84 4.41
C GLU A 345 18.25 -17.87 5.17
N ALA A 346 18.89 -16.91 4.48
CA ALA A 346 19.64 -15.81 5.10
C ALA A 346 18.87 -15.12 6.24
N ARG A 347 17.55 -14.93 6.07
CA ARG A 347 16.72 -14.27 7.08
C ARG A 347 16.53 -15.13 8.34
N GLU A 348 16.40 -16.44 8.17
CA GLU A 348 16.29 -17.38 9.30
C GLU A 348 17.62 -17.43 10.06
N GLU A 349 18.74 -17.48 9.35
CA GLU A 349 20.09 -17.50 9.92
C GLU A 349 20.45 -16.20 10.65
N ILE A 350 20.13 -15.02 10.10
CA ILE A 350 20.28 -13.75 10.83
C ILE A 350 19.48 -13.77 12.13
N PHE A 351 18.24 -14.29 12.10
CA PHE A 351 17.38 -14.37 13.28
C PHE A 351 17.88 -15.37 14.33
N GLU A 352 18.52 -16.47 13.91
CA GLU A 352 19.15 -17.45 14.81
C GLU A 352 20.56 -17.03 15.27
N GLY A 353 21.11 -15.94 14.73
CA GLY A 353 22.44 -15.42 15.04
C GLY A 353 23.58 -16.12 14.30
N GLU A 354 23.27 -16.93 13.29
CA GLU A 354 24.23 -17.69 12.48
C GLU A 354 24.82 -16.81 11.35
N ILE A 355 25.51 -15.73 11.75
CA ILE A 355 26.00 -14.67 10.83
C ILE A 355 26.88 -15.20 9.69
N GLU A 356 27.71 -16.24 9.94
CA GLU A 356 28.58 -16.82 8.91
C GLU A 356 27.77 -17.54 7.81
N ALA A 357 26.70 -18.27 8.20
CA ALA A 357 25.81 -18.91 7.24
C ALA A 357 24.97 -17.86 6.47
N ALA A 358 24.43 -16.88 7.21
CA ALA A 358 23.71 -15.76 6.60
C ALA A 358 24.56 -15.02 5.56
N MET A 359 25.87 -14.88 5.77
CA MET A 359 26.78 -14.26 4.80
C MET A 359 26.99 -15.10 3.53
N ASP A 360 27.02 -16.44 3.63
CA ASP A 360 27.08 -17.32 2.46
C ASP A 360 25.81 -17.18 1.60
N GLU A 361 24.63 -17.17 2.23
CA GLU A 361 23.36 -16.94 1.53
C GLU A 361 23.26 -15.52 0.93
N GLN A 362 23.85 -14.50 1.58
CA GLN A 362 23.97 -13.15 1.00
C GLN A 362 24.82 -13.15 -0.28
N GLU A 363 25.87 -13.98 -0.36
CA GLU A 363 26.67 -14.14 -1.59
C GLU A 363 25.90 -14.82 -2.72
N GLU A 364 25.03 -15.80 -2.43
CA GLU A 364 24.15 -16.39 -3.45
C GLU A 364 23.13 -15.38 -4.01
N ILE A 365 22.55 -14.52 -3.17
CA ILE A 365 21.63 -13.46 -3.61
C ILE A 365 22.36 -12.42 -4.47
N ILE A 366 23.58 -12.01 -4.09
CA ILE A 366 24.38 -11.07 -4.91
C ILE A 366 24.78 -11.71 -6.24
N GLY A 367 25.20 -12.99 -6.23
CA GLY A 367 25.57 -13.73 -7.44
C GLY A 367 24.43 -13.91 -8.42
N THR A 368 23.24 -14.29 -7.95
CA THR A 368 22.03 -14.42 -8.77
C THR A 368 21.57 -13.09 -9.38
N LEU A 369 21.64 -11.99 -8.62
CA LEU A 369 21.31 -10.67 -9.13
C LEU A 369 22.32 -10.16 -10.17
N ALA A 370 23.61 -10.46 -9.99
CA ALA A 370 24.63 -10.15 -10.99
C ALA A 370 24.45 -10.97 -12.28
N GLU A 371 24.15 -12.27 -12.18
CA GLU A 371 23.81 -13.13 -13.33
C GLU A 371 22.57 -12.63 -14.11
N LEU A 372 21.64 -11.95 -13.45
CA LEU A 372 20.44 -11.36 -14.05
C LEU A 372 20.70 -10.03 -14.80
N GLN A 373 21.88 -9.42 -14.60
CA GLN A 373 22.27 -8.16 -15.25
C GLN A 373 23.17 -8.35 -16.50
N GLU A 374 23.64 -9.56 -16.79
CA GLU A 374 24.48 -9.91 -17.97
C GLU A 374 23.69 -10.31 -19.23
#